data_AF-A0A5K0YYC8-F1
#
_entry.id   AF-A0A5K0YYC8-F1
#
_cell.length_a   1.000
_cell.length_b   1.000
_cell.length_c   1.000
_cell.angle_alpha   90.00
_cell.angle_beta   90.00
_cell.angle_gamma   90.00
#
_symmetry.space_group_name_H-M   'P 1'
#
loop_
_entity.id
_entity.type
_entity.pdbx_description
1 polymer ?
#
loop_
_entity_poly.entity_id
_entity_poly.type
_entity_poly.pdbx_seq_one_letter_code
_entity_poly.pdbx_strand_id
1 'polypeptide(L)' 'CNIIAVVAETDRILRPEGKIIVRDDMETINEIQNLVKSLHWEVRLTYSKDKEGLLCAQKMMWRPGGSSSM' A
#
# COMPACT_ATOMS: atom_id res chain seq x y z
N CYS A 1 1.72 4.67 16.70
CA CYS A 1 2.62 3.74 15.98
C CYS A 1 3.47 4.51 14.98
N ASN A 2 4.62 3.98 14.55
CA ASN A 2 5.33 4.53 13.38
C ASN A 2 4.84 3.77 12.14
N ILE A 3 3.87 4.34 11.42
CA ILE A 3 3.22 3.67 10.29
C ILE A 3 4.17 3.45 9.11
N ILE A 4 5.13 4.36 8.91
CA ILE A 4 6.15 4.25 7.87
C ILE A 4 6.99 2.99 8.10
N ALA A 5 7.42 2.73 9.35
CA ALA A 5 8.18 1.53 9.68
C ALA A 5 7.37 0.24 9.43
N VAL A 6 6.08 0.25 9.77
CA VAL A 6 5.17 -0.90 9.53
C VAL A 6 5.00 -1.17 8.03
N VAL A 7 4.73 -0.13 7.24
CA VAL A 7 4.57 -0.26 5.79
C VAL A 7 5.88 -0.69 5.13
N ALA A 8 7.03 -0.19 5.59
CA ALA A 8 8.35 -0.58 5.08
C ALA A 8 8.64 -2.07 5.33
N GLU A 9 8.41 -2.58 6.54
CA GLU A 9 8.59 -4.01 6.81
C GLU A 9 7.58 -4.88 6.06
N THR A 10 6.35 -4.39 5.90
CA THR A 10 5.33 -5.06 5.09
C THR A 10 5.76 -5.13 3.62
N ASP A 11 6.33 -4.06 3.08
CA ASP A 11 6.90 -4.07 1.73
C ASP A 11 8.06 -5.06 1.62
N ARG A 12 8.99 -5.06 2.57
CA ARG A 12 10.12 -5.99 2.57
C ARG A 12 9.69 -7.46 2.56
N ILE A 13 8.59 -7.80 3.24
CA ILE A 13 8.09 -9.18 3.39
C ILE A 13 7.15 -9.59 2.23
N LEU A 14 6.28 -8.69 1.79
CA LEU A 14 5.24 -9.01 0.82
C LEU A 14 5.85 -9.19 -0.58
N ARG A 15 5.51 -10.31 -1.23
CA ARG A 15 5.89 -10.57 -2.62
C ARG A 15 4.91 -9.90 -3.60
N PRO A 16 5.33 -9.65 -4.86
CA PRO A 16 4.41 -9.20 -5.91
C PRO A 16 3.14 -10.07 -5.98
N GLU A 17 2.01 -9.45 -6.35
CA GLU A 17 0.64 -9.99 -6.33
C GLU A 17 0.05 -10.24 -4.92
N GLY A 18 0.89 -10.22 -3.88
CA GLY A 18 0.48 -10.23 -2.48
C GLY A 18 -0.35 -9.00 -2.14
N LYS A 19 -1.29 -9.16 -1.21
CA LYS A 19 -2.24 -8.11 -0.81
C LYS A 19 -2.15 -7.85 0.69
N ILE A 20 -2.45 -6.62 1.07
CA ILE A 20 -2.72 -6.24 2.46
C ILE A 20 -4.17 -5.79 2.56
N ILE A 21 -4.77 -6.06 3.71
CA ILE A 21 -6.05 -5.50 4.11
C ILE A 21 -5.82 -4.80 5.44
N VAL A 22 -6.13 -3.50 5.49
CA VAL A 22 -5.99 -2.69 6.69
C VAL A 22 -7.35 -2.14 7.08
N ARG A 23 -7.72 -2.26 8.35
CA ARG A 23 -8.91 -1.64 8.93
C ARG A 23 -8.48 -0.77 10.10
N ASP A 24 -8.76 0.52 10.02
CA ASP A 24 -8.39 1.50 11.03
C ASP A 24 -9.24 2.77 10.86
N ASP A 25 -8.97 3.84 11.61
CA ASP A 25 -9.60 5.13 11.35
C ASP A 25 -9.24 5.71 9.96
N MET A 26 -10.04 6.66 9.49
CA MET A 26 -9.88 7.25 8.16
C MET A 26 -8.57 8.04 7.98
N GLU A 27 -8.00 8.60 9.05
CA GLU A 27 -6.73 9.33 8.99
C GLU A 27 -5.58 8.36 8.69
N THR A 28 -5.52 7.27 9.45
CA THR A 28 -4.55 6.17 9.25
C THR A 28 -4.70 5.53 7.87
N ILE A 29 -5.94 5.28 7.42
CA ILE A 29 -6.20 4.71 6.09
C ILE A 29 -5.69 5.62 4.97
N ASN A 30 -5.89 6.93 5.08
CA ASN A 30 -5.41 7.89 4.09
C ASN A 30 -3.88 7.96 4.06
N GLU A 31 -3.22 7.91 5.22
CA GLU A 31 -1.75 7.90 5.32
C GLU A 31 -1.17 6.66 4.65
N ILE A 32 -1.70 5.47 4.96
CA ILE A 32 -1.27 4.21 4.34
C ILE A 32 -1.53 4.22 2.84
N GLN A 33 -2.70 4.71 2.40
CA GLN A 33 -3.04 4.80 0.98
C GLN A 33 -2.01 5.65 0.21
N ASN A 34 -1.55 6.75 0.78
CA ASN A 34 -0.53 7.61 0.17
C ASN A 34 0.85 6.90 0.13
N LEU A 35 1.22 6.20 1.19
CA LEU A 35 2.46 5.43 1.25
C LEU A 35 2.50 4.28 0.23
N VAL A 36 1.45 3.47 0.15
CA VAL A 36 1.45 2.34 -0.79
C VAL A 36 1.42 2.80 -2.24
N LYS A 37 0.76 3.94 -2.54
CA LYS A 37 0.80 4.56 -3.88
C LYS A 37 2.21 5.04 -4.24
N SER A 38 2.95 5.64 -3.32
CA SER A 38 4.35 6.06 -3.59
C SER A 38 5.29 4.87 -3.81
N LEU A 39 4.96 3.71 -3.24
CA LEU A 39 5.62 2.43 -3.49
C LEU A 39 5.17 1.74 -4.78
N HIS A 40 4.30 2.36 -5.59
CA HIS A 40 3.74 1.82 -6.84
C HIS A 40 2.85 0.57 -6.64
N TRP A 41 2.23 0.44 -5.46
CA TRP A 41 1.22 -0.58 -5.23
C TRP A 41 -0.13 -0.15 -5.82
N GLU A 42 -0.96 -1.13 -6.17
CA GLU A 42 -2.31 -0.90 -6.66
C GLU A 42 -3.31 -0.88 -5.49
N VAL A 43 -4.07 0.20 -5.34
CA VAL A 43 -5.19 0.25 -4.39
C VAL A 43 -6.42 -0.35 -5.05
N ARG A 44 -6.92 -1.47 -4.53
CA ARG A 44 -8.04 -2.21 -5.11
C ARG A 44 -9.39 -1.89 -4.50
N LEU A 45 -9.40 -1.51 -3.23
CA LEU A 45 -10.61 -1.13 -2.50
C LEU A 45 -10.26 -0.13 -1.43
N THR A 46 -11.03 0.95 -1.35
CA THR A 46 -11.10 1.80 -0.17
C THR A 46 -12.57 1.93 0.19
N TYR A 47 -12.92 1.58 1.42
CA TYR A 47 -14.28 1.65 1.94
C TYR A 47 -14.26 2.40 3.26
N SER A 48 -15.30 3.18 3.53
CA SER A 48 -15.45 3.92 4.77
C SER A 48 -16.86 3.72 5.30
N LYS A 49 -16.99 3.36 6.58
CA LYS A 49 -18.27 3.32 7.28
C LYS A 49 -18.09 3.90 8.67
N ASP A 50 -18.94 4.87 8.99
CA ASP A 50 -18.88 5.63 10.23
C ASP A 50 -17.49 6.28 10.40
N LYS A 51 -16.70 5.82 11.37
CA LYS A 51 -15.33 6.31 11.64
C LYS A 51 -14.24 5.29 11.30
N GLU A 52 -14.61 4.11 10.79
CA GLU A 52 -13.66 3.09 10.37
C GLU A 52 -13.53 3.08 8.83
N GLY A 53 -12.29 3.03 8.36
CA GLY A 53 -11.94 2.78 6.97
C GLY A 53 -11.36 1.38 6.79
N LEU A 54 -11.48 0.86 5.58
CA LEU A 54 -10.93 -0.40 5.11
C LEU A 54 -10.20 -0.18 3.79
N LEU A 55 -8.94 -0.57 3.72
CA LEU A 55 -8.08 -0.48 2.55
C LEU A 55 -7.63 -1.88 2.12
N CYS A 56 -7.76 -2.20 0.83
CA CYS A 56 -7.11 -3.34 0.21
C CYS A 56 -6.14 -2.84 -0.85
N ALA A 57 -4.86 -3.18 -0.70
CA ALA A 57 -3.81 -2.83 -1.66
C ALA A 57 -3.02 -4.07 -2.08
N GLN A 58 -2.67 -4.14 -3.37
CA GLN A 58 -1.88 -5.20 -3.97
C GLN A 58 -0.48 -4.68 -4.31
N LYS A 59 0.55 -5.40 -3.88
CA LYS A 59 1.92 -5.11 -4.28
C LYS A 59 2.13 -5.48 -5.74
N MET A 60 2.55 -4.50 -6.53
CA MET A 60 2.87 -4.69 -7.94
C MET A 60 4.34 -5.11 -8.09
N MET A 61 4.65 -5.77 -9.20
CA MET A 61 6.03 -5.94 -9.63
C MET A 61 6.55 -4.60 -10.14
N TRP A 62 7.13 -3.79 -9.25
CA TRP A 62 7.74 -2.52 -9.61
C TRP A 62 9.25 -2.67 -9.79
N ARG A 63 9.73 -2.30 -10.98
CA ARG A 63 11.13 -1.94 -11.21
C ARG A 63 11.13 -0.70 -12.12
N PRO A 64 11.89 0.35 -11.81
CA PRO A 64 12.09 1.42 -12.78
C PRO A 64 12.66 0.77 -14.04
N GLY A 65 11.97 0.96 -15.17
CA GLY A 65 12.42 0.43 -16.45
C GLY A 65 13.82 0.95 -16.72
N GLY A 66 14.81 0.06 -16.70
CA GLY A 66 16.13 0.41 -17.23
C GLY A 66 15.91 0.79 -18.69
N SER A 67 16.32 2.00 -19.07
CA SER A 67 16.40 2.43 -20.45
C SER A 67 17.28 1.44 -21.21
N SER A 68 16.66 0.37 -21.72
CA SER A 68 17.25 -0.52 -22.69
C SER A 68 16.99 0.14 -24.04
N SER A 69 17.67 1.25 -24.27
CA SER A 69 17.93 1.71 -25.62
C SER A 69 18.96 0.73 -26.18
N MET A 70 18.49 -0.20 -27.01
CA MET A 70 19.28 -0.94 -27.98
C MET A 70 18.37 -1.26 -29.16
#